data_AF-A0A0L7L9B6-F1
#
_entry.id   AF-A0A0L7L9B6-F1
#
_cell.length_a   1.000
_cell.length_b   1.000
_cell.length_c   1.000
_cell.angle_alpha   90.00
_cell.angle_beta   90.00
_cell.angle_gamma   90.00
#
_symmetry.space_group_name_H-M   'P 1'
#
loop_
_entity.id
_entity.type
_entity.pdbx_description
1 polymer ?
#
loop_
_entity_poly.entity_id
_entity_poly.type
_entity_poly.pdbx_seq_one_letter_code
_entity_poly.pdbx_strand_id
1 'polypeptide(L)'
;MAVLKATTCKEAISRWEKAKGQVAADALVVELQFMYPPIEKMDGALSTLETVSDTLEELWVSYNNIDKMKGIGTLKNLRVLYMCNNSVKEWVEFNRLQECPALRDLVFIGNPICDNQPDIETWRTQVANRLTQIIKLDGIPIIREG
;
A
#
# COMPACT_ATOMS: atom_id res chain seq x y z
N MET A 1 25.07 -20.00 -3.20
CA MET A 1 23.69 -19.86 -2.67
C MET A 1 22.83 -19.34 -3.80
N ALA A 2 21.66 -19.94 -4.06
CA ALA A 2 20.74 -19.37 -5.05
C ALA A 2 20.16 -18.07 -4.49
N VAL A 3 20.25 -16.98 -5.25
CA VAL A 3 19.51 -15.75 -4.93
C VAL A 3 18.04 -16.05 -5.21
N LEU A 4 17.22 -16.08 -4.16
CA LEU A 4 15.78 -16.21 -4.32
C LEU A 4 15.25 -14.95 -4.99
N LYS A 5 14.52 -15.12 -6.09
CA LYS A 5 13.87 -14.01 -6.80
C LYS A 5 12.74 -13.47 -5.93
N ALA A 6 12.60 -12.14 -5.86
CA ALA A 6 11.51 -11.47 -5.14
C ALA A 6 10.14 -11.97 -5.59
N THR A 7 9.17 -12.02 -4.66
CA THR A 7 7.80 -12.43 -4.97
C THR A 7 7.12 -11.31 -5.76
N THR A 8 6.55 -11.65 -6.90
CA THR A 8 5.73 -10.72 -7.70
C THR A 8 4.35 -10.54 -7.08
N CYS A 9 3.67 -9.43 -7.34
CA CYS A 9 2.28 -9.24 -6.89
C CYS A 9 1.36 -10.37 -7.38
N LYS A 10 1.57 -10.86 -8.61
CA LYS A 10 0.82 -11.99 -9.17
C LYS A 10 1.00 -13.28 -8.38
N GLU A 11 2.24 -13.61 -8.01
CA GLU A 11 2.52 -14.80 -7.20
C GLU A 11 1.96 -14.65 -5.78
N ALA A 12 2.03 -13.45 -5.20
CA ALA A 12 1.48 -13.17 -3.89
C ALA A 12 -0.04 -13.36 -3.86
N ILE A 13 -0.75 -12.81 -4.85
CA ILE A 13 -2.20 -12.97 -4.99
C ILE A 13 -2.56 -14.46 -5.18
N SER A 14 -1.88 -15.17 -6.07
CA SER A 14 -2.18 -16.60 -6.29
C SER A 14 -1.97 -17.45 -5.03
N ARG A 15 -0.95 -17.14 -4.22
CA ARG A 15 -0.74 -17.78 -2.92
C ARG A 15 -1.86 -17.44 -1.94
N TRP A 16 -2.27 -16.17 -1.89
CA TRP A 16 -3.37 -15.69 -1.06
C TRP A 16 -4.70 -16.35 -1.42
N GLU A 17 -5.05 -16.42 -2.71
CA GLU A 17 -6.27 -17.08 -3.21
C GLU A 17 -6.31 -18.55 -2.79
N LYS A 18 -5.18 -19.27 -2.96
CA LYS A 18 -5.06 -20.67 -2.54
C LYS A 18 -5.17 -20.83 -1.02
N ALA A 19 -4.61 -19.90 -0.25
CA ALA A 19 -4.63 -19.97 1.21
C ALA A 19 -6.02 -19.65 1.80
N LYS A 20 -6.74 -18.69 1.20
CA LYS A 20 -8.07 -18.26 1.65
C LYS A 20 -9.21 -19.05 1.01
N GLY A 21 -8.94 -19.76 -0.09
CA GLY A 21 -9.98 -20.43 -0.88
C GLY A 21 -10.94 -19.44 -1.56
N GLN A 22 -10.44 -18.26 -1.93
CA GLN A 22 -11.22 -17.17 -2.51
C GLN A 22 -10.61 -16.73 -3.84
N VAL A 23 -11.45 -16.17 -4.71
CA VAL A 23 -11.01 -15.50 -5.94
C VAL A 23 -10.75 -14.04 -5.60
N ALA A 24 -9.58 -13.52 -5.93
CA ALA A 24 -9.20 -12.17 -5.55
C ALA A 24 -10.09 -11.12 -6.23
N ALA A 25 -10.65 -11.44 -7.41
CA ALA A 25 -11.57 -10.56 -8.14
C ALA A 25 -12.81 -10.15 -7.34
N ASP A 26 -13.27 -11.02 -6.44
CA ASP A 26 -14.47 -10.81 -5.63
C ASP A 26 -14.12 -10.39 -4.19
N ALA A 27 -12.84 -10.19 -3.88
CA ALA A 27 -12.36 -9.95 -2.54
C ALA A 27 -12.39 -8.46 -2.18
N LEU A 28 -13.01 -8.13 -1.05
CA LEU A 28 -12.96 -6.78 -0.48
C LEU A 28 -11.64 -6.51 0.26
N VAL A 29 -11.00 -7.56 0.77
CA VAL A 29 -9.77 -7.47 1.60
C VAL A 29 -8.74 -8.44 1.07
N VAL A 30 -7.53 -7.95 0.78
CA VAL A 30 -6.39 -8.77 0.33
C VAL A 30 -5.19 -8.54 1.26
N GLU A 31 -4.66 -9.64 1.79
CA GLU A 31 -3.60 -9.66 2.80
C GLU A 31 -2.32 -10.29 2.23
N LEU A 32 -1.33 -9.47 1.89
CA LEU A 32 -0.03 -9.86 1.31
C LEU A 32 1.12 -9.41 2.22
N GLN A 33 0.91 -9.42 3.54
CA GLN A 33 1.91 -9.09 4.54
C GLN A 33 2.92 -10.24 4.74
N PHE A 34 4.15 -9.92 5.10
CA PHE A 34 5.21 -10.89 5.43
C PHE A 34 5.52 -11.92 4.32
N MET A 35 5.49 -11.52 3.05
CA MET A 35 5.80 -12.45 1.96
C MET A 35 7.26 -12.91 2.02
N TYR A 36 7.48 -14.19 1.75
CA TYR A 36 8.83 -14.74 1.59
C TYR A 36 8.95 -15.51 0.25
N PRO A 37 9.88 -15.10 -0.63
CA PRO A 37 10.66 -13.85 -0.64
C PRO A 37 9.77 -12.58 -0.61
N PRO A 38 10.27 -11.41 -0.17
CA PRO A 38 9.43 -10.20 -0.06
C PRO A 38 9.02 -9.67 -1.42
N ILE A 39 7.94 -8.89 -1.43
CA ILE A 39 7.55 -8.07 -2.58
C ILE A 39 8.44 -6.82 -2.58
N GLU A 40 9.12 -6.53 -3.68
CA GLU A 40 10.03 -5.36 -3.78
C GLU A 40 9.41 -4.17 -4.51
N LYS A 41 8.34 -4.38 -5.27
CA LYS A 41 7.67 -3.33 -6.04
C LYS A 41 6.23 -3.71 -6.32
N MET A 42 5.35 -2.72 -6.35
CA MET A 42 4.09 -2.82 -7.08
C MET A 42 4.43 -2.66 -8.57
N ASP A 43 4.54 -3.77 -9.30
CA ASP A 43 4.80 -3.72 -10.73
C ASP A 43 3.50 -3.63 -11.54
N GLY A 44 3.62 -3.10 -12.76
CA GLY A 44 2.53 -3.00 -13.74
C GLY A 44 1.96 -4.34 -14.22
N ALA A 45 2.35 -5.47 -13.60
CA ALA A 45 1.59 -6.72 -13.62
C ALA A 45 0.28 -6.60 -12.81
N LEU A 46 -0.06 -5.39 -12.40
CA LEU A 46 -1.40 -4.85 -12.17
C LEU A 46 -2.49 -5.34 -13.11
N SER A 47 -2.27 -6.05 -14.21
CA SER A 47 -3.36 -6.87 -14.77
C SER A 47 -4.00 -7.81 -13.72
N THR A 48 -3.22 -8.23 -12.72
CA THR A 48 -3.69 -9.07 -11.60
C THR A 48 -4.34 -8.26 -10.48
N LEU A 49 -3.98 -6.99 -10.28
CA LEU A 49 -4.69 -6.11 -9.34
C LEU A 49 -5.86 -5.36 -10.01
N GLU A 50 -5.85 -5.18 -11.33
CA GLU A 50 -7.00 -4.80 -12.18
C GLU A 50 -8.10 -5.84 -12.04
N THR A 51 -7.73 -7.11 -11.90
CA THR A 51 -8.70 -8.17 -11.58
C THR A 51 -9.46 -7.87 -10.29
N VAL A 52 -8.82 -7.22 -9.32
CA VAL A 52 -9.42 -6.87 -8.02
C VAL A 52 -9.79 -5.38 -7.90
N SER A 53 -9.54 -4.56 -8.93
CA SER A 53 -9.60 -3.10 -8.80
C SER A 53 -11.02 -2.59 -8.57
N ASP A 54 -11.99 -3.36 -9.05
CA ASP A 54 -13.41 -3.02 -8.96
C ASP A 54 -14.01 -3.35 -7.59
N THR A 55 -13.38 -4.22 -6.80
CA THR A 55 -13.95 -4.73 -5.54
C THR A 55 -13.08 -4.43 -4.32
N LEU A 56 -11.75 -4.30 -4.49
CA LEU A 56 -10.83 -4.21 -3.37
C LEU A 56 -11.00 -2.90 -2.58
N GLU A 57 -11.36 -3.02 -1.30
CA GLU A 57 -11.48 -1.92 -0.35
C GLU A 57 -10.29 -1.86 0.63
N GLU A 58 -9.66 -2.99 0.95
CA GLU A 58 -8.54 -3.05 1.89
C GLU A 58 -7.36 -3.86 1.35
N LEU A 59 -6.17 -3.25 1.39
CA LEU A 59 -4.92 -3.89 0.97
C LEU A 59 -3.90 -3.84 2.10
N TRP A 60 -3.43 -5.00 2.54
CA TRP A 60 -2.40 -5.12 3.58
C TRP A 60 -1.12 -5.70 2.97
N VAL A 61 -0.06 -4.91 2.92
CA VAL A 61 1.23 -5.22 2.26
C VAL A 61 2.42 -4.87 3.16
N SER A 62 2.19 -4.75 4.47
CA SER A 62 3.22 -4.46 5.46
C SER A 62 4.31 -5.53 5.51
N TYR A 63 5.50 -5.15 5.97
CA TYR A 63 6.66 -6.05 6.11
C TYR A 63 7.05 -6.73 4.79
N ASN A 64 7.17 -5.91 3.75
CA ASN A 64 7.75 -6.27 2.46
C ASN A 64 8.91 -5.29 2.17
N ASN A 65 9.43 -5.27 0.95
CA ASN A 65 10.52 -4.39 0.53
C ASN A 65 10.05 -3.40 -0.55
N ILE A 66 8.77 -3.03 -0.57
CA ILE A 66 8.18 -2.26 -1.67
C ILE A 66 8.76 -0.85 -1.71
N ASP A 67 9.45 -0.49 -2.80
CA ASP A 67 10.00 0.86 -3.01
C ASP A 67 9.25 1.66 -4.09
N LYS A 68 8.53 0.98 -4.99
CA LYS A 68 7.71 1.56 -6.05
C LYS A 68 6.24 1.20 -5.89
N MET A 69 5.37 2.19 -6.04
CA MET A 69 3.91 2.06 -5.92
C MET A 69 3.20 2.28 -7.26
N LYS A 70 3.84 1.90 -8.36
CA LYS A 70 3.28 2.12 -9.70
C LYS A 70 1.93 1.42 -9.82
N GLY A 71 0.92 2.18 -10.24
CA GLY A 71 -0.45 1.74 -10.56
C GLY A 71 -1.33 1.38 -9.37
N ILE A 72 -0.94 1.75 -8.14
CA ILE A 72 -1.85 1.79 -6.99
C ILE A 72 -3.16 2.54 -7.31
N GLY A 73 -3.07 3.57 -8.16
CA GLY A 73 -4.21 4.36 -8.62
C GLY A 73 -5.28 3.60 -9.40
N THR A 74 -5.05 2.35 -9.82
CA THR A 74 -6.11 1.51 -10.41
C THR A 74 -7.15 1.07 -9.38
N LEU A 75 -6.77 0.97 -8.11
CA LEU A 75 -7.63 0.51 -7.00
C LEU A 75 -8.55 1.65 -6.54
N LYS A 76 -9.53 2.02 -7.38
CA LYS A 76 -10.39 3.20 -7.15
C LYS A 76 -11.25 3.10 -5.90
N ASN A 77 -11.56 1.87 -5.47
CA ASN A 77 -12.35 1.58 -4.27
C ASN A 77 -11.51 1.37 -3.01
N LEU A 78 -10.18 1.48 -3.09
CA LEU A 78 -9.31 1.27 -1.94
C LEU A 78 -9.53 2.33 -0.86
N ARG A 79 -9.97 1.89 0.32
CA ARG A 79 -10.27 2.69 1.51
C ARG A 79 -9.24 2.52 2.62
N VAL A 80 -8.65 1.34 2.73
CA VAL A 80 -7.64 1.01 3.75
C VAL A 80 -6.37 0.51 3.08
N LEU A 81 -5.23 1.14 3.38
CA LEU A 81 -3.92 0.70 2.94
C LEU A 81 -2.98 0.57 4.13
N TYR A 82 -2.56 -0.67 4.41
CA TYR A 82 -1.54 -0.95 5.41
C TYR A 82 -0.24 -1.36 4.73
N MET A 83 0.77 -0.51 4.84
CA MET A 83 2.04 -0.62 4.12
C MET A 83 3.24 -0.24 5.01
N CYS A 84 3.13 -0.42 6.32
CA CYS A 84 4.26 -0.16 7.22
C CYS A 84 5.44 -1.11 6.96
N ASN A 85 6.64 -0.67 7.32
CA ASN A 85 7.88 -1.43 7.15
C ASN A 85 8.07 -1.92 5.69
N ASN A 86 8.13 -0.95 4.78
CA ASN A 86 8.47 -1.13 3.37
C ASN A 86 9.65 -0.19 3.01
N SER A 87 9.99 -0.07 1.74
CA SER A 87 11.19 0.62 1.26
C SER A 87 10.91 1.95 0.55
N VAL A 88 9.75 2.59 0.76
CA VAL A 88 9.40 3.84 0.07
C VAL A 88 10.22 5.01 0.61
N LYS A 89 11.00 5.65 -0.26
CA LYS A 89 11.95 6.72 0.12
C LYS A 89 11.57 8.11 -0.39
N GLU A 90 10.82 8.17 -1.49
CA GLU A 90 10.64 9.38 -2.27
C GLU A 90 9.19 9.85 -2.27
N TRP A 91 8.98 11.16 -2.15
CA TRP A 91 7.65 11.78 -2.25
C TRP A 91 6.97 11.51 -3.59
N VAL A 92 7.73 11.32 -4.68
CA VAL A 92 7.16 10.98 -5.99
C VAL A 92 6.38 9.67 -5.97
N GLU A 93 6.86 8.68 -5.22
CA GLU A 93 6.14 7.42 -5.05
C GLU A 93 4.96 7.60 -4.10
N PHE A 94 5.16 8.29 -2.97
CA PHE A 94 4.09 8.58 -2.00
C PHE A 94 2.90 9.32 -2.63
N ASN A 95 3.16 10.32 -3.48
CA ASN A 95 2.11 11.13 -4.11
C ASN A 95 1.21 10.32 -5.04
N ARG A 96 1.59 9.12 -5.49
CA ARG A 96 0.70 8.23 -6.26
C ARG A 96 -0.57 7.85 -5.51
N LEU A 97 -0.54 7.90 -4.17
CA LEU A 97 -1.72 7.66 -3.34
C LEU A 97 -2.83 8.71 -3.56
N GLN A 98 -2.52 9.86 -4.17
CA GLN A 98 -3.53 10.83 -4.63
C GLN A 98 -4.45 10.25 -5.70
N GLU A 99 -4.00 9.23 -6.44
CA GLU A 99 -4.79 8.56 -7.48
C GLU A 99 -5.85 7.59 -6.90
N CYS A 100 -5.86 7.40 -5.57
CA CYS A 100 -6.80 6.58 -4.82
C CYS A 100 -7.83 7.48 -4.09
N PRO A 101 -8.94 7.88 -4.73
CA PRO A 101 -9.86 8.88 -4.18
C PRO A 101 -10.66 8.37 -2.97
N ALA A 102 -10.85 7.05 -2.86
CA ALA A 102 -11.57 6.42 -1.77
C ALA A 102 -10.72 6.19 -0.51
N LEU A 103 -9.40 6.45 -0.54
CA LEU A 103 -8.51 6.12 0.57
C LEU A 103 -8.87 6.92 1.83
N ARG A 104 -9.00 6.26 2.98
CA ARG A 104 -9.41 6.85 4.26
C ARG A 104 -8.45 6.52 5.40
N ASP A 105 -8.00 5.28 5.52
CA ASP A 105 -7.09 4.82 6.57
C ASP A 105 -5.75 4.38 5.95
N LEU A 106 -4.66 5.01 6.40
CA LEU A 106 -3.32 4.76 5.89
C LEU A 106 -2.38 4.42 7.07
N VAL A 107 -1.69 3.29 6.96
CA VAL A 107 -0.56 2.95 7.84
C VAL A 107 0.70 2.85 6.98
N PHE A 108 1.66 3.72 7.25
CA PHE A 108 2.84 3.92 6.40
C PHE A 108 4.15 4.03 7.19
N ILE A 109 4.08 4.10 8.53
CA ILE A 109 5.25 4.15 9.42
C ILE A 109 6.30 3.05 9.11
N GLY A 110 7.58 3.35 9.32
CA GLY A 110 8.69 2.42 9.05
C GLY A 110 9.08 2.33 7.57
N ASN A 111 8.59 3.24 6.73
CA ASN A 111 9.18 3.50 5.41
C ASN A 111 10.25 4.60 5.53
N PRO A 112 11.36 4.56 4.78
CA PRO A 112 12.42 5.57 4.87
C PRO A 112 11.94 7.01 4.67
N ILE A 113 10.88 7.24 3.89
CA ILE A 113 10.29 8.58 3.75
C ILE A 113 9.76 9.15 5.08
N CYS A 114 9.26 8.30 5.97
CA CYS A 114 8.83 8.67 7.32
C CYS A 114 10.04 9.04 8.19
N ASP A 115 11.05 8.19 8.17
CA ASP A 115 12.24 8.32 9.02
C ASP A 115 13.14 9.51 8.61
N ASN A 116 13.03 9.91 7.34
CA ASN A 116 13.74 11.07 6.79
C ASN A 116 13.07 12.42 7.11
N GLN A 117 11.93 12.44 7.82
CA GLN A 117 11.32 13.69 8.27
C GLN A 117 11.99 14.18 9.56
N PRO A 118 12.06 15.50 9.78
CA PRO A 118 12.62 16.07 11.01
C PRO A 118 11.96 15.54 12.29
N ASP A 119 10.65 15.33 12.24
CA ASP A 119 9.84 14.85 13.35
C ASP A 119 8.48 14.30 12.85
N ILE A 120 7.74 13.68 13.78
CA ILE A 120 6.43 13.06 13.51
C ILE A 120 5.38 14.11 13.10
N GLU A 121 5.43 15.32 13.64
CA GLU A 121 4.45 16.37 13.33
C GLU A 121 4.61 16.89 11.90
N THR A 122 5.86 17.07 11.47
CA THR A 122 6.25 17.45 10.11
C THR A 122 5.82 16.37 9.12
N TRP A 123 6.05 15.09 9.42
CA TRP A 123 5.54 13.97 8.61
C TRP A 123 4.01 14.05 8.45
N ARG A 124 3.30 14.14 9.57
CA ARG A 124 1.83 14.16 9.58
C ARG A 124 1.26 15.35 8.82
N THR A 125 1.85 16.53 8.99
CA THR A 125 1.44 17.76 8.30
C THR A 125 1.65 17.64 6.79
N GLN A 126 2.81 17.15 6.34
CA GLN A 126 3.08 16.95 4.93
C GLN A 126 2.14 15.91 4.30
N VAL A 127 1.86 14.81 5.00
CA VAL A 127 0.90 13.81 4.53
C VAL A 127 -0.51 14.38 4.45
N ALA A 128 -0.98 15.08 5.49
CA ALA A 128 -2.33 15.66 5.53
C ALA A 128 -2.57 16.68 4.40
N ASN A 129 -1.54 17.46 4.05
CA ASN A 129 -1.58 18.42 2.94
C ASN A 129 -1.58 17.76 1.56
N ARG A 130 -0.92 16.59 1.43
CA ARG A 130 -0.81 15.87 0.15
C ARG A 130 -1.99 14.95 -0.12
N LEU A 131 -2.50 14.30 0.92
CA LEU A 131 -3.60 13.35 0.86
C LEU A 131 -4.80 13.94 1.62
N THR A 132 -5.56 14.77 0.93
CA THR A 132 -6.73 15.45 1.52
C THR A 132 -7.91 14.49 1.75
N GLN A 133 -7.90 13.33 1.09
CA GLN A 133 -8.97 12.33 1.20
C GLN A 133 -8.87 11.44 2.44
N ILE A 134 -7.67 11.26 3.03
CA ILE A 134 -7.50 10.38 4.19
C ILE A 134 -7.99 11.03 5.48
N ILE A 135 -8.49 10.23 6.43
CA ILE A 135 -9.01 10.71 7.73
C ILE A 135 -8.23 10.15 8.92
N LYS A 136 -7.38 9.15 8.68
CA LYS A 136 -6.55 8.50 9.70
C LYS A 136 -5.20 8.12 9.10
N LEU A 137 -4.15 8.42 9.86
CA LEU A 137 -2.76 8.13 9.50
C LEU A 137 -2.05 7.49 10.70
N ASP A 138 -1.46 6.32 10.48
CA ASP A 138 -0.66 5.58 11.46
C ASP A 138 -1.41 5.37 12.79
N GLY A 139 -2.71 5.05 12.70
CA GLY A 139 -3.57 4.85 13.87
C GLY A 139 -4.19 6.13 14.45
N ILE A 140 -3.74 7.31 14.03
CA ILE A 140 -4.14 8.60 14.62
C ILE A 140 -5.02 9.37 13.63
N PRO A 141 -6.20 9.87 14.04
CA PRO A 141 -7.05 10.72 13.21
C PRO A 141 -6.31 11.95 12.68
N ILE A 142 -6.65 12.38 11.46
CA ILE A 142 -6.21 13.66 10.90
C ILE A 142 -7.26 14.70 11.25
N ILE A 143 -6.83 15.72 11.98
CA ILE A 143 -7.65 16.90 12.28
C ILE A 143 -7.27 17.95 11.24
N ARG A 144 -8.26 18.43 10.48
CA ARG A 144 -8.12 19.56 9.57
C ARG A 144 -8.84 20.73 10.19
N GLU A 145 -8.15 21.83 10.40
CA GLU A 145 -8.82 23.10 10.70
C GLU A 145 -9.60 23.51 9.45
N GLY A 146 -10.92 23.70 9.61
CA GLY A 146 -11.84 24.03 8.53
C GLY A 146 -11.80 25.50 8.15
#